data_AF-A0A0N4X594-F1
#
_entry.id   AF-A0A0N4X594-F1
#
_cell.length_a   1.000
_cell.length_b   1.000
_cell.length_c   1.000
_cell.angle_alpha   90.00
_cell.angle_beta   90.00
_cell.angle_gamma   90.00
#
_symmetry.space_group_name_H-M   'P 1'
#
loop_
_entity.id
_entity.type
_entity.pdbx_description
1 polymer ?
#
loop_
_entity_poly.entity_id
_entity_poly.type
_entity_poly.pdbx_seq_one_letter_code
_entity_poly.pdbx_strand_id
1 'polypeptide(L)' 'MMQGLHSFGGSLSQFAAPILTTYLFRHSGYKYIMVTQIGTIGFALLLVIVFYNRLVPLKLRPDPGKAAKYKDGVFYTM' A
#
# COMPACT_ATOMS: atom_id res chain seq x y z
N MET A 1 -5.01 15.44 1.67
CA MET A 1 -3.97 15.26 0.61
C MET A 1 -3.66 13.78 0.31
N MET A 2 -3.64 12.87 1.30
CA MET A 2 -3.34 11.44 1.06
C MET A 2 -4.33 10.71 0.13
N GLN A 3 -5.63 11.00 0.20
CA GLN A 3 -6.62 10.37 -0.70
C GLN A 3 -6.41 10.74 -2.17
N GLY A 4 -5.95 11.95 -2.48
CA GLY A 4 -5.67 12.38 -3.85
C GLY A 4 -4.53 11.59 -4.49
N LEU A 5 -3.46 11.31 -3.73
CA LEU A 5 -2.34 10.51 -4.22
C LEU A 5 -2.75 9.04 -4.47
N HIS A 6 -3.61 8.50 -3.61
CA HIS A 6 -4.14 7.15 -3.80
C HIS A 6 -5.04 7.06 -5.05
N SER A 7 -5.95 8.03 -5.25
CA SER A 7 -6.80 8.08 -6.45
C SER A 7 -6.00 8.30 -7.73
N PHE A 8 -4.93 9.10 -7.69
CA PHE A 8 -4.02 9.30 -8.81
C PHE A 8 -3.23 8.02 -9.16
N GLY A 9 -2.70 7.32 -8.16
CA GLY A 9 -2.02 6.04 -8.38
C GLY A 9 -2.96 4.98 -8.96
N GLY A 10 -4.21 4.94 -8.48
CA GLY A 10 -5.25 4.04 -8.99
C GLY A 10 -5.60 4.31 -10.47
N SER A 11 -5.83 5.57 -10.83
CA SER A 11 -6.14 5.95 -12.22
C SER A 11 -4.95 5.76 -13.16
N LEU A 12 -3.73 6.03 -12.70
CA LEU A 12 -2.49 5.78 -13.45
C LEU A 12 -2.31 4.29 -13.76
N SER A 13 -2.54 3.43 -12.77
CA SER A 13 -2.46 1.98 -12.92
C SER A 13 -3.46 1.46 -13.97
N GLN A 14 -4.69 1.98 -13.98
CA GLN A 14 -5.75 1.52 -14.88
C GLN A 14 -5.41 1.71 -16.37
N PHE A 15 -4.65 2.73 -16.74
CA PHE A 15 -4.23 2.90 -18.14
C PHE A 15 -2.82 2.33 -18.42
N ALA A 16 -1.90 2.39 -17.46
CA ALA A 16 -0.54 1.89 -17.66
C ALA A 16 -0.48 0.36 -17.75
N ALA A 17 -1.27 -0.35 -16.93
CA ALA A 17 -1.31 -1.82 -16.92
C ALA A 17 -1.72 -2.45 -18.25
N PRO A 18 -2.83 -2.04 -18.91
CA PRO A 18 -3.22 -2.61 -20.21
C PRO A 18 -2.24 -2.25 -21.33
N ILE A 19 -1.63 -1.06 -21.33
CA ILE A 19 -0.62 -0.68 -22.33
C ILE A 19 0.61 -1.60 -22.23
N LEU A 20 1.15 -1.77 -21.03
CA LEU A 20 2.30 -2.65 -20.77
C LEU A 20 1.98 -4.12 -21.09
N THR A 21 0.79 -4.58 -20.67
CA THR A 21 0.36 -5.96 -20.91
C THR A 21 0.18 -6.24 -22.40
N THR A 22 -0.41 -5.33 -23.15
CA THR A 22 -0.61 -5.47 -24.60
C THR A 22 0.74 -5.48 -25.33
N TYR A 23 1.66 -4.61 -24.93
CA TYR A 23 3.01 -4.57 -25.49
C TYR A 23 3.76 -5.89 -25.24
N LEU A 24 3.75 -6.39 -24.00
CA LEU A 24 4.38 -7.67 -23.66
C LEU A 24 3.74 -8.85 -24.39
N PHE A 25 2.40 -8.85 -24.53
CA PHE A 25 1.67 -9.93 -25.22
C PHE A 25 2.13 -10.05 -26.67
N ARG A 26 2.29 -8.90 -27.33
CA ARG A 26 2.70 -8.84 -28.74
C ARG A 26 4.12 -9.35 -28.96
N HIS A 27 5.03 -9.13 -28.01
CA HIS A 27 6.44 -9.50 -28.16
C HIS A 27 6.73 -10.95 -27.76
N SER A 28 6.14 -11.44 -26.66
CA SER A 28 6.55 -12.70 -26.06
C SER A 28 5.39 -13.64 -25.68
N GLY A 29 4.16 -13.29 -26.07
CA GLY A 29 2.96 -14.07 -25.78
C GLY A 29 2.55 -14.06 -24.29
N TYR A 30 1.70 -15.02 -23.91
CA TYR A 30 1.03 -15.05 -22.61
C TYR A 30 1.95 -15.33 -21.40
N LYS A 31 2.99 -16.15 -21.59
CA LYS A 31 3.83 -16.65 -20.49
C LYS A 31 4.50 -15.53 -19.69
N TYR A 32 5.02 -14.51 -20.36
CA TYR A 32 5.72 -13.41 -19.69
C TYR A 32 4.78 -12.47 -18.94
N ILE A 33 3.54 -12.31 -19.40
CA ILE A 33 2.52 -11.53 -18.70
C ILE A 33 2.14 -12.19 -17.38
N MET A 34 1.98 -13.52 -17.40
CA MET A 34 1.64 -14.24 -16.19
C MET A 34 2.75 -14.12 -15.14
N VAL A 35 4.02 -14.18 -15.56
CA VAL A 35 5.17 -13.96 -14.67
C VAL A 35 5.20 -12.53 -14.11
N THR A 36 4.94 -11.50 -14.92
CA THR A 36 4.95 -10.11 -14.43
C THR A 36 3.79 -9.83 -13.48
N GLN A 37 2.61 -10.41 -13.71
CA GLN A 37 1.47 -10.29 -12.79
C GLN A 37 1.74 -10.98 -11.45
N ILE A 38 2.26 -12.22 -11.47
CA ILE A 38 2.65 -12.94 -10.25
C ILE A 38 3.73 -12.16 -9.49
N GLY A 39 4.73 -11.61 -10.21
CA GLY A 39 5.76 -10.75 -9.63
C GLY A 39 5.19 -9.50 -8.97
N THR A 40 4.22 -8.85 -9.61
CA THR A 40 3.55 -7.65 -9.08
C THR A 40 2.78 -7.95 -7.79
N ILE A 41 2.03 -9.05 -7.76
CA ILE A 41 1.29 -9.48 -6.56
C ILE A 41 2.27 -9.87 -5.45
N GLY A 42 3.32 -10.62 -5.78
CA GLY A 42 4.36 -11.01 -4.81
C GLY A 42 5.06 -9.78 -4.20
N PHE A 43 5.37 -8.78 -5.01
CA PHE A 43 5.94 -7.52 -4.54
C PHE A 43 4.97 -6.74 -3.65
N ALA A 44 3.70 -6.67 -4.03
CA ALA A 44 2.67 -6.03 -3.21
C ALA A 44 2.54 -6.71 -1.83
N LEU A 45 2.51 -8.04 -1.79
CA LEU A 45 2.49 -8.81 -0.54
C LEU A 45 3.74 -8.58 0.30
N LEU A 46 4.92 -8.55 -0.33
CA LEU A 46 6.19 -8.24 0.34
C LEU A 46 6.15 -6.87 1.00
N LEU A 47 5.66 -5.85 0.29
CA LEU A 47 5.48 -4.50 0.85
C LEU A 47 4.52 -4.53 2.03
N VAL A 48 3.40 -5.24 1.92
CA VAL A 48 2.46 -5.38 3.05
C VAL A 48 3.13 -6.01 4.26
N ILE A 49 3.95 -7.05 4.08
CA ILE A 49 4.68 -7.72 5.18
C ILE A 49 5.74 -6.80 5.79
N VAL A 50 6.57 -6.15 4.97
CA VAL A 50 7.63 -5.24 5.43
C VAL A 50 7.05 -4.06 6.20
N PHE A 51 5.97 -3.47 5.66
CA PHE A 51 5.28 -2.36 6.31
C PHE A 51 4.22 -2.82 7.29
N TYR A 52 4.06 -4.12 7.56
CA TYR A 52 3.01 -4.63 8.43
C TYR A 52 3.08 -4.01 9.82
N ASN A 53 4.28 -3.94 10.40
CA ASN A 53 4.51 -3.29 11.70
C ASN A 53 4.22 -1.78 11.72
N ARG A 54 4.22 -1.12 10.55
CA ARG A 54 3.90 0.30 10.35
C ARG A 54 2.41 0.51 10.04
N LEU A 55 1.78 -0.46 9.38
CA LEU A 55 0.37 -0.51 8.98
C LEU A 55 -0.54 -0.91 10.15
N VAL A 56 -0.05 -1.77 11.05
CA VAL A 56 -0.67 -2.00 12.34
C VAL A 56 -0.61 -0.67 13.11
N PRO A 57 -1.76 -0.07 13.46
CA PRO A 57 -1.82 1.29 13.93
C PRO A 57 -0.89 1.49 15.11
N LEU A 58 0.01 2.47 14.95
CA LEU A 58 0.86 3.04 15.99
C LEU A 58 -0.01 3.25 17.23
N LYS A 59 0.11 2.37 18.24
CA LYS A 59 -0.72 2.27 19.44
C LYS A 59 -1.67 3.47 19.63
N LEU A 60 -2.87 3.39 19.05
CA LEU A 60 -3.87 4.46 19.12
C LEU A 60 -4.39 4.69 20.55
N ARG A 61 -4.15 3.73 21.45
CA ARG A 61 -4.46 3.86 22.86
C ARG A 61 -3.16 3.83 23.66
N PRO A 62 -2.81 4.89 24.40
CA PRO A 62 -1.83 4.75 25.46
C PRO A 62 -2.28 3.64 26.42
N ASP A 63 -1.33 2.88 26.95
CA ASP A 63 -1.59 1.95 28.03
C ASP A 63 -2.28 2.72 29.19
N PRO A 64 -3.38 2.20 29.78
CA PRO A 64 -4.11 2.90 30.84
C PRO A 64 -3.15 3.29 31.97
N GLY A 65 -3.12 4.58 32.30
CA GLY A 65 -2.22 5.15 33.31
C GLY A 65 -0.92 5.81 32.80
N LYS A 66 -0.67 5.89 31.49
CA LYS A 66 0.45 6.68 30.94
C LYS A 66 -0.01 7.86 30.10
N ALA A 67 0.46 9.06 30.46
CA ALA A 67 0.16 10.30 29.75
C ALA A 67 0.72 10.27 28.32
N ALA A 68 -0.17 10.24 27.33
CA ALA A 68 0.21 10.48 25.94
C ALA A 68 0.30 11.99 25.71
N LYS A 69 1.48 12.48 25.33
CA LYS A 69 1.68 13.88 24.97
C LYS A 69 1.05 14.11 23.60
N TYR A 70 -0.13 14.74 23.57
CA TYR A 70 -0.78 15.16 22.33
C TYR A 70 -0.43 16.62 22.02
N LYS A 71 -0.46 17.01 20.75
CA LYS A 71 -0.03 18.35 20.30
C LYS A 71 -0.79 19.51 20.97
N ASP A 72 -2.01 19.26 21.45
CA ASP A 72 -2.90 20.26 22.06
C ASP A 72 -3.44 19.85 23.45
N GLY A 73 -2.75 18.96 24.18
CA GLY A 73 -3.15 18.59 25.55
C GLY A 73 -2.82 17.16 25.95
N VAL A 74 -3.09 16.84 27.22
CA VAL A 74 -2.90 15.49 27.79
C VAL A 74 -4.26 14.80 27.86
N PHE A 75 -4.42 13.68 27.15
CA PHE A 75 -5.63 12.85 27.23
C PHE A 75 -5.38 11.66 28.16
N TYR A 76 -6.20 11.51 29.19
CA TYR A 76 -6.22 10.35 30.06
C TYR A 76 -7.32 9.40 29.59
N THR A 77 -6.96 8.19 29.18
CA THR A 77 -7.92 7.09 29.00
C THR A 77 -8.20 6.49 30.39
N MET A 78 -9.45 6.58 30.85
CA MET A 78 -9.94 5.74 31.96
C MET A 78 -10.04 4.29 31.51
#